data_AF-A0A286C5W8-F1
#
_entry.id   AF-A0A286C5W8-F1
#
_cell.length_a   1.000
_cell.length_b   1.000
_cell.length_c   1.000
_cell.angle_alpha   90.00
_cell.angle_beta   90.00
_cell.angle_gamma   90.00
#
_symmetry.space_group_name_H-M   'P 1'
#
loop_
_entity.id
_entity.type
_entity.pdbx_description
1 polymer ?
#
loop_
_entity_poly.entity_id
_entity_poly.type
_entity_poly.pdbx_seq_one_letter_code
_entity_poly.pdbx_strand_id
1 'polypeptide(L)'
;MTRLMLVFAVVLGATVTAQADEKVYVGEGRYACSEDSADCAVLKQRNEEQTRRARDRNDYEQRSDRAERHEREYLRDYESDRY
;
A
#
# COMPACT_ATOMS: atom_id res chain seq x y z
N MET A 1 30.06 39.88 36.93
CA MET A 1 29.65 38.46 36.98
C MET A 1 28.25 38.29 36.40
N THR A 2 28.07 38.49 35.09
CA THR A 2 26.72 38.49 34.45
C THR A 2 26.79 38.05 32.98
N ARG A 3 27.71 37.11 32.65
CA ARG A 3 27.79 36.49 31.32
C ARG A 3 27.52 34.98 31.32
N LEU A 4 27.27 34.38 32.49
CA LEU A 4 27.10 32.94 32.65
C LEU A 4 25.64 32.46 32.59
N MET A 5 24.67 33.37 32.44
CA MET A 5 23.23 33.04 32.45
C MET A 5 22.65 32.66 31.09
N LEU A 6 23.39 32.85 29.98
CA LEU A 6 22.86 32.62 28.63
C LEU A 6 23.13 31.22 28.05
N VAL A 7 24.04 30.44 28.65
CA VAL A 7 24.35 29.10 28.13
C VAL A 7 23.31 28.07 28.54
N PHE A 8 22.58 28.30 29.65
CA PHE A 8 21.60 27.34 30.16
C PHE A 8 20.28 27.33 29.38
N ALA A 9 19.96 28.42 28.66
CA ALA A 9 18.72 28.52 27.89
C ALA A 9 18.77 27.75 26.55
N VAL A 10 19.95 27.40 26.05
CA VAL A 10 20.11 26.72 24.75
C VAL A 10 19.94 25.20 24.87
N VAL A 11 20.10 24.62 26.06
CA VAL A 11 20.06 23.16 26.26
C VAL A 11 18.62 22.61 26.41
N LEU A 12 17.63 23.46 26.65
CA LEU A 12 16.24 23.05 26.94
C LEU A 12 15.32 22.92 25.72
N GLY A 13 15.78 23.22 24.50
CA GLY A 13 14.92 23.23 23.31
C GLY A 13 14.94 21.95 22.45
N ALA A 14 15.81 20.98 22.75
CA ALA A 14 16.12 19.88 21.83
C ALA A 14 15.42 18.55 22.15
N THR A 15 14.27 18.57 22.82
CA THR A 15 13.43 17.38 22.96
C THR A 15 12.13 17.58 22.21
N VAL A 16 12.22 17.78 20.89
CA VAL A 16 11.17 17.28 20.01
C VAL A 16 11.28 15.77 20.11
N THR A 17 10.51 15.19 21.03
CA THR A 17 10.24 13.77 21.06
C THR A 17 9.54 13.44 19.74
N ALA A 18 10.34 13.09 18.74
CA ALA A 18 9.85 12.31 17.63
C ALA A 18 9.40 10.98 18.22
N GLN A 19 8.14 10.93 18.68
CA GLN A 19 7.40 9.68 18.76
C GLN A 19 7.30 9.22 17.31
N ALA A 20 8.33 8.51 16.88
CA ALA A 20 8.30 7.79 15.63
C ALA A 20 7.35 6.62 15.87
N ASP A 21 6.07 6.83 15.58
CA ASP A 21 5.11 5.74 15.39
C ASP A 21 5.80 4.70 14.50
N GLU A 22 6.09 3.54 15.08
CA GLU A 22 6.93 2.54 14.43
C GLU A 22 6.16 1.92 13.26
N LYS A 23 6.44 2.43 12.05
CA LYS A 23 5.91 1.93 10.78
C LYS A 23 6.79 0.75 10.32
N VAL A 24 6.26 -0.46 10.40
CA VAL A 24 6.95 -1.70 10.00
C VAL A 24 6.59 -2.04 8.55
N TYR A 25 7.58 -2.19 7.68
CA TYR A 25 7.33 -2.61 6.29
C TYR A 25 6.92 -4.09 6.24
N VAL A 26 5.81 -4.39 5.57
CA VAL A 26 5.25 -5.76 5.47
C VAL A 26 5.25 -6.33 4.05
N GLY A 27 5.93 -5.65 3.12
CA GLY A 27 6.04 -6.11 1.73
C GLY A 27 4.98 -5.51 0.79
N GLU A 28 5.28 -5.59 -0.51
CA GLU A 28 4.39 -5.11 -1.59
C GLU A 28 4.02 -3.62 -1.47
N GLY A 29 4.92 -2.79 -0.93
CA GLY A 29 4.67 -1.36 -0.74
C GLY A 29 3.76 -1.03 0.45
N ARG A 30 3.44 -2.01 1.30
CA ARG A 30 2.55 -1.86 2.46
C ARG A 30 3.32 -1.73 3.76
N TYR A 31 2.72 -1.03 4.72
CA TYR A 31 3.28 -0.80 6.05
C TYR A 31 2.26 -1.16 7.13
N ALA A 32 2.68 -1.91 8.15
CA ALA A 32 1.95 -2.10 9.39
C ALA A 32 2.36 -1.04 10.41
N CYS A 33 1.45 -0.71 11.30
CA CYS A 33 1.71 0.19 12.43
C CYS A 33 1.00 -0.37 13.65
N SER A 34 1.58 -0.14 14.83
CA SER A 34 1.09 -0.69 16.10
C SER A 34 0.16 0.24 16.90
N GLU A 35 -0.03 1.50 16.51
CA GLU A 35 -0.81 2.49 17.28
C GLU A 35 -1.92 3.20 16.47
N ASP A 36 -2.96 3.64 17.19
CA ASP A 36 -4.15 4.38 16.70
C ASP A 36 -3.85 5.83 16.31
N SER A 37 -2.71 6.07 15.65
CA SER A 37 -2.38 7.40 15.15
C SER A 37 -3.05 7.67 13.79
N ALA A 38 -3.31 8.95 13.49
CA ALA A 38 -3.91 9.36 12.22
C ALA A 38 -3.06 8.92 11.01
N ASP A 39 -1.74 8.87 11.17
CA ASP A 39 -0.78 8.37 10.19
C ASP A 39 -0.99 6.88 9.88
N CYS A 40 -1.31 6.09 10.90
CA CYS A 40 -1.53 4.66 10.76
C CYS A 40 -2.89 4.34 10.13
N ALA A 41 -3.91 5.15 10.38
CA ALA A 41 -5.18 5.06 9.67
C ALA A 41 -5.02 5.29 8.15
N VAL A 42 -4.21 6.27 7.75
CA VAL A 42 -3.91 6.54 6.33
C VAL A 42 -3.16 5.38 5.69
N LEU A 43 -2.18 4.80 6.40
CA LEU A 43 -1.46 3.62 5.89
C LEU A 43 -2.36 2.40 5.75
N LYS A 44 -3.26 2.16 6.71
CA LYS A 44 -4.24 1.09 6.63
C LYS A 44 -5.16 1.27 5.42
N GLN A 45 -5.72 2.46 5.23
CA GLN A 45 -6.54 2.78 4.07
C GLN A 45 -5.79 2.56 2.74
N ARG A 46 -4.52 3.01 2.67
CA ARG A 46 -3.68 2.82 1.48
C ARG A 46 -3.41 1.34 1.19
N ASN A 47 -3.12 0.55 2.21
CA ASN A 47 -2.89 -0.89 2.07
C ASN A 47 -4.14 -1.62 1.59
N GLU A 48 -5.32 -1.26 2.13
CA GLU A 48 -6.61 -1.81 1.72
C GLU A 48 -6.90 -1.48 0.25
N GLU A 49 -6.65 -0.24 -0.17
CA GLU A 49 -6.87 0.17 -1.55
C GLU A 49 -5.91 -0.52 -2.53
N GLN A 50 -4.64 -0.67 -2.16
CA GLN A 50 -3.69 -1.44 -2.98
C GLN A 50 -4.10 -2.91 -3.09
N THR A 51 -4.54 -3.52 -2.00
CA THR A 51 -5.03 -4.91 -2.01
C THR A 51 -6.26 -5.06 -2.88
N ARG A 52 -7.20 -4.10 -2.83
CA ARG A 52 -8.38 -4.08 -3.69
C ARG A 52 -7.99 -3.98 -5.17
N ARG A 53 -7.14 -3.02 -5.54
CA ARG A 53 -6.66 -2.86 -6.92
C ARG A 53 -5.97 -4.11 -7.46
N ALA A 54 -5.17 -4.78 -6.63
CA ALA A 54 -4.49 -6.01 -7.03
C ALA A 54 -5.49 -7.14 -7.31
N ARG A 55 -6.53 -7.29 -6.46
CA ARG A 55 -7.62 -8.24 -6.67
C ARG A 55 -8.41 -7.91 -7.94
N ASP A 56 -8.82 -6.66 -8.11
CA ASP A 56 -9.58 -6.22 -9.27
C ASP A 56 -8.83 -6.49 -10.59
N ARG A 57 -7.50 -6.25 -10.59
CA ARG A 57 -6.64 -6.59 -11.74
C ARG A 57 -6.61 -8.09 -12.00
N ASN A 58 -6.41 -8.91 -10.96
CA ASN A 58 -6.38 -10.37 -11.12
C ASN A 58 -7.72 -10.92 -11.64
N ASP A 59 -8.83 -10.41 -11.12
CA ASP A 59 -10.18 -10.78 -11.56
C ASP A 59 -10.47 -10.34 -13.00
N TYR A 60 -9.90 -9.21 -13.43
CA TYR A 60 -9.97 -8.77 -14.81
C TYR A 60 -9.17 -9.68 -15.74
N GLU A 61 -7.91 -9.96 -15.40
CA GLU A 61 -7.03 -10.86 -16.17
C GLU A 61 -7.66 -12.24 -16.32
N GLN A 62 -8.19 -12.82 -15.24
CA GLN A 62 -8.86 -14.13 -15.29
C GLN A 62 -10.10 -14.13 -16.18
N ARG A 63 -10.89 -13.04 -16.17
CA ARG A 63 -12.05 -12.89 -17.05
C ARG A 63 -11.64 -12.76 -18.52
N SER A 64 -10.58 -12.00 -18.78
CA SER A 64 -10.00 -11.85 -20.14
C SER A 64 -9.54 -13.19 -20.67
N ASP A 65 -8.75 -13.93 -19.90
CA ASP A 65 -8.24 -15.25 -20.29
C ASP A 65 -9.37 -16.25 -20.57
N ARG A 66 -10.44 -16.20 -19.76
CA ARG A 66 -11.63 -17.05 -19.98
C ARG A 66 -12.35 -16.68 -21.27
N ALA A 67 -12.51 -15.38 -21.54
CA ALA A 67 -13.15 -14.91 -22.77
C ALA A 67 -12.35 -15.33 -24.00
N GLU A 68 -11.02 -15.16 -23.99
CA GLU A 68 -10.16 -15.59 -25.09
C GLU A 68 -10.22 -17.10 -25.35
N ARG A 69 -10.23 -17.91 -24.29
CA ARG A 69 -10.36 -19.37 -24.44
C ARG A 69 -11.69 -19.74 -25.08
N HIS A 70 -12.78 -19.14 -24.62
CA HIS A 70 -14.11 -19.40 -25.15
C HIS A 70 -14.24 -18.93 -26.61
N GLU A 71 -13.65 -17.79 -26.97
CA GLU A 71 -13.63 -17.33 -28.35
C GLU A 71 -12.85 -18.28 -29.26
N ARG A 72 -11.68 -18.76 -28.81
CA ARG A 72 -10.90 -19.76 -29.57
C ARG A 72 -11.64 -21.08 -29.73
N GLU A 73 -12.33 -21.54 -28.69
CA GLU A 73 -13.16 -22.74 -28.73
C GLU A 73 -14.31 -22.57 -29.74
N TYR A 74 -15.03 -21.45 -29.66
CA TYR A 74 -16.09 -21.13 -30.60
C TYR A 74 -15.60 -21.07 -32.06
N LEU A 75 -14.45 -20.42 -32.31
CA LEU A 75 -13.86 -20.34 -33.65
C LEU A 75 -13.44 -21.73 -34.15
N ARG A 76 -12.84 -22.54 -33.29
CA ARG A 76 -12.44 -23.91 -33.63
C ARG A 76 -13.65 -24.77 -34.00
N ASP A 77 -14.72 -24.70 -33.20
CA ASP A 77 -15.95 -25.46 -33.46
C ASP A 77 -16.60 -25.00 -34.78
N TYR A 78 -16.69 -23.68 -34.98
CA TYR A 78 -17.18 -23.09 -36.23
C TYR A 78 -16.37 -23.53 -37.46
N GLU A 79 -15.04 -23.58 -37.36
CA GLU A 79 -14.20 -24.09 -38.44
C GLU A 79 -14.40 -25.60 -38.67
N SER A 80 -14.60 -26.37 -37.61
CA SER A 80 -14.84 -27.82 -37.71
C SER A 80 -16.20 -28.18 -38.32
N ASP A 81 -17.24 -27.38 -38.09
CA ASP A 81 -18.57 -27.60 -38.66
C ASP A 81 -18.65 -27.24 -40.15
N ARG A 82 -17.67 -26.47 -40.66
CA ARG A 82 -17.67 -25.95 -42.03
C ARG A 82 -16.98 -26.88 -43.04
N TYR A 83 -16.17 -27.84 -42.58
CA TYR A 83 -15.40 -28.78 -43.41
C TYR A 83 -15.80 -30.23 -43.17
#